data_AF-A0A2J6XUE4-F1
#
_entry.id   AF-A0A2J6XUE4-F1
#
_cell.length_a   1.000
_cell.length_b   1.000
_cell.length_c   1.000
_cell.angle_alpha   90.00
_cell.angle_beta   90.00
_cell.angle_gamma   90.00
#
_symmetry.space_group_name_H-M   'P 1'
#
loop_
_entity.id
_entity.type
_entity.pdbx_description
1 polymer ?
#
loop_
_entity_poly.entity_id
_entity_poly.type
_entity_poly.pdbx_seq_one_letter_code
_entity_poly.pdbx_strand_id
1 'polypeptide(L)'
;MILVSKKVELFIDDVKVKEFTSSPYKYDWDVSGYDDNSEHTIYAKAYDNAGNVGTSKVVTVVKVPFAPVFIDKFEDSVNTTSTLFSSFYSETVNGTRNISFVDGIEGKAVHLDELNSYVGYSSQCINPTEGTIRFYFKPDADMYTVYNDPNLGYPHQGFLIDTVGWLYAYTGAFGFSLLFRGGNITNMAYGTWNSSDWSTANSNPDYSDTNNFVFESDKFYDIAITWNKTQGKLRIYIDGVLKAEADYNADLNNTYQFFIGHNPFQNYWPYEARSLRGTYDELKVYDKDIFSD
;
A
#
# COMPACT_ATOMS: atom_id res chain seq x y z
N MET A 1 23.13 31.12 -42.26
CA MET A 1 22.19 30.24 -42.98
C MET A 1 21.42 29.47 -41.93
N ILE A 2 20.12 29.71 -41.79
CA ILE A 2 19.29 29.01 -40.81
C ILE A 2 19.00 27.63 -41.39
N LEU A 3 19.64 26.61 -40.83
CA LEU A 3 19.38 25.22 -41.19
C LEU A 3 17.97 24.87 -40.72
N VAL A 4 17.01 24.82 -41.65
CA VAL A 4 15.69 24.26 -41.35
C VAL A 4 15.86 22.74 -41.35
N SER A 5 15.75 22.12 -40.18
CA SER A 5 15.77 20.66 -40.07
C SER A 5 14.58 20.07 -40.83
N LYS A 6 14.86 19.12 -41.73
CA LYS A 6 13.87 18.29 -42.42
C LYS A 6 13.13 17.38 -41.44
N LYS A 7 13.89 16.81 -40.50
CA LYS A 7 13.36 15.97 -39.43
C LYS A 7 14.28 15.95 -38.21
N VAL A 8 13.71 15.63 -37.07
CA VAL A 8 14.42 15.36 -35.82
C VAL A 8 14.00 13.98 -35.32
N GLU A 9 14.97 13.12 -35.04
CA GLU A 9 14.75 11.81 -34.45
C GLU A 9 15.13 11.85 -32.96
N LEU A 10 14.25 11.40 -32.08
CA LEU A 10 14.50 11.24 -30.65
C LEU A 10 14.86 9.78 -30.37
N PHE A 11 15.90 9.59 -29.57
CA PHE A 11 16.41 8.30 -29.13
C PHE A 11 16.32 8.20 -27.61
N ILE A 12 15.91 7.04 -27.13
CA ILE A 12 15.96 6.62 -25.72
C ILE A 12 16.69 5.28 -25.72
N ASP A 13 17.76 5.17 -24.94
CA ASP A 13 18.63 3.98 -24.86
C ASP A 13 19.05 3.45 -26.24
N ASP A 14 19.50 4.40 -27.08
CA ASP A 14 19.88 4.18 -28.48
C ASP A 14 18.77 3.65 -29.41
N VAL A 15 17.55 3.52 -28.92
CA VAL A 15 16.37 3.17 -29.73
C VAL A 15 15.65 4.43 -30.18
N LYS A 16 15.40 4.55 -31.48
CA LYS A 16 14.59 5.65 -32.04
C LYS A 16 13.13 5.48 -31.59
N VAL A 17 12.66 6.36 -30.71
CA VAL A 17 11.29 6.34 -30.19
C VAL A 17 10.34 7.29 -30.91
N LYS A 18 10.87 8.35 -31.53
CA LYS A 18 10.04 9.36 -32.22
C LYS A 18 10.78 10.03 -33.39
N GLU A 19 10.01 10.42 -34.40
CA GLU A 19 10.45 11.32 -35.46
C GLU A 19 9.51 12.53 -35.51
N PHE A 20 10.09 13.71 -35.67
CA PHE A 20 9.39 14.98 -35.81
C PHE A 20 9.72 15.63 -37.14
N THR A 21 8.71 16.16 -37.82
CA THR A 21 8.87 16.92 -39.08
C THR A 21 8.58 18.41 -38.92
N SER A 22 8.04 18.83 -37.77
CA SER A 22 7.73 20.24 -37.46
C SER A 22 7.71 20.50 -35.95
N SER A 23 7.98 21.75 -35.56
CA SER A 23 7.90 22.21 -34.17
C SER A 23 6.43 22.35 -33.71
N PRO A 24 6.10 22.16 -32.42
CA PRO A 24 6.99 21.83 -31.29
C PRO A 24 7.37 20.34 -31.23
N TYR A 25 8.64 20.07 -30.89
CA TYR A 25 9.15 18.72 -30.69
C TYR A 25 8.83 18.24 -29.26
N LYS A 26 7.69 17.57 -29.10
CA LYS A 26 7.21 17.05 -27.82
C LYS A 26 6.99 15.54 -27.88
N TYR A 27 7.48 14.83 -26.89
CA TYR A 27 7.26 13.40 -26.72
C TYR A 27 6.86 13.13 -25.27
N ASP A 28 5.69 12.53 -25.10
CA ASP A 28 5.26 12.02 -23.81
C ASP A 28 5.88 10.63 -23.65
N TRP A 29 6.81 10.51 -22.71
CA TRP A 29 7.53 9.28 -22.43
C TRP A 29 6.84 8.56 -21.27
N ASP A 30 6.20 7.44 -21.59
CA ASP A 30 5.66 6.51 -20.62
C ASP A 30 6.81 5.75 -19.93
N VAL A 31 6.89 5.89 -18.59
CA VAL A 31 7.95 5.32 -17.76
C VAL A 31 7.46 4.18 -16.85
N SER A 32 6.19 3.77 -16.99
CA SER A 32 5.55 2.72 -16.19
C SER A 32 6.33 1.40 -16.18
N GLY A 33 6.79 0.96 -17.36
CA GLY A 33 7.50 -0.30 -17.55
C GLY A 33 9.00 -0.30 -17.19
N TYR A 34 9.51 0.74 -16.54
CA TYR A 34 10.91 0.83 -16.14
C TYR A 34 11.07 0.58 -14.64
N ASP A 35 12.18 -0.06 -14.25
CA ASP A 35 12.50 -0.31 -12.84
C ASP A 35 12.80 1.00 -12.10
N ASP A 36 12.50 1.07 -10.80
CA ASP A 36 12.92 2.21 -10.00
C ASP A 36 14.45 2.29 -9.89
N ASN A 37 14.96 3.52 -9.91
CA ASN A 37 16.38 3.87 -9.96
C ASN A 37 17.12 3.42 -11.23
N SER A 38 16.42 2.98 -12.28
CA SER A 38 17.05 2.70 -13.57
C SER A 38 17.50 4.00 -14.25
N GLU A 39 18.69 3.95 -14.86
CA GLU A 39 19.23 5.06 -15.66
C GLU A 39 18.96 4.83 -17.14
N HIS A 40 18.55 5.90 -17.82
CA HIS A 40 18.22 5.92 -19.24
C HIS A 40 18.89 7.12 -19.91
N THR A 41 19.18 6.98 -21.20
CA THR A 41 19.82 8.05 -21.98
C THR A 41 18.91 8.56 -23.06
N ILE A 42 18.78 9.89 -23.15
CA ILE A 42 18.01 10.56 -24.20
C ILE A 42 18.90 11.48 -25.03
N TYR A 43 18.74 11.44 -26.34
CA TYR A 43 19.38 12.38 -27.27
C TYR A 43 18.60 12.47 -28.57
N ALA A 44 18.89 13.50 -29.37
CA ALA A 44 18.23 13.71 -30.65
C ALA A 44 19.23 13.87 -31.80
N LYS A 45 18.84 13.43 -32.99
CA LYS A 45 19.53 13.69 -34.25
C LYS A 45 18.67 14.56 -35.16
N ALA A 46 19.17 15.71 -35.56
CA ALA A 46 18.51 16.63 -36.50
C ALA A 46 19.15 16.50 -37.88
N TYR A 47 18.32 16.37 -38.91
CA TYR A 47 18.73 16.22 -40.30
C TYR A 47 18.28 17.43 -41.09
N ASP A 48 19.15 18.05 -41.88
CA ASP A 48 18.76 19.12 -42.80
C ASP A 48 18.35 18.58 -44.20
N ASN A 49 17.93 19.47 -45.09
CA ASN A 49 17.56 19.09 -46.46
C ASN A 49 18.75 18.66 -47.33
N ALA A 50 19.98 18.99 -46.93
CA ALA A 50 21.22 18.58 -47.61
C ALA A 50 21.76 17.23 -47.11
N GLY A 51 21.13 16.64 -46.09
CA GLY A 51 21.54 15.37 -45.49
C GLY A 51 22.57 15.50 -44.37
N ASN A 52 22.90 16.72 -43.93
CA ASN A 52 23.79 16.91 -42.78
C ASN A 52 23.07 16.53 -41.48
N VAL A 53 23.81 15.94 -40.54
CA VAL A 53 23.28 15.46 -39.25
C VAL A 53 23.96 16.19 -38.11
N GLY A 54 23.15 16.81 -37.24
CA GLY A 54 23.58 17.28 -35.92
C GLY A 54 23.06 16.35 -34.83
N THR A 55 23.90 15.99 -33.87
CA THR A 55 23.49 15.21 -32.69
C THR A 55 23.52 16.10 -31.46
N SER A 56 22.48 16.05 -30.63
CA SER A 56 22.46 16.75 -29.34
C SER A 56 23.45 16.14 -28.36
N LYS A 57 23.66 16.79 -27.22
CA LYS A 57 24.26 16.11 -26.07
C LYS A 57 23.32 14.99 -25.58
N VAL A 58 23.92 13.95 -25.01
CA VAL A 58 23.19 12.92 -24.28
C VAL A 58 22.80 13.48 -22.92
N VAL A 59 21.55 13.26 -22.52
CA VAL A 59 21.03 13.54 -21.18
C VAL A 59 20.72 12.21 -20.51
N THR A 60 21.22 12.01 -19.30
CA THR A 60 20.84 10.87 -18.45
C THR A 60 19.60 11.24 -17.65
N VAL A 61 18.62 10.35 -17.66
CA VAL A 61 17.38 10.43 -16.89
C VAL A 61 17.33 9.23 -15.96
N VAL A 62 16.98 9.44 -14.69
CA VAL A 62 16.83 8.36 -13.72
C VAL A 62 15.36 8.27 -13.35
N LYS A 63 14.77 7.07 -13.43
CA LYS A 63 13.43 6.84 -12.86
C LYS A 63 13.55 6.87 -11.35
N VAL A 64 12.98 7.88 -10.71
CA VAL A 64 12.97 7.94 -9.24
C VAL A 64 11.73 7.20 -8.72
N PRO A 65 11.86 6.40 -7.65
CA PRO A 65 10.71 5.80 -7.00
C PRO A 65 9.77 6.89 -6.48
N PHE A 66 8.48 6.57 -6.35
CA PHE A 66 7.56 7.43 -5.62
C PHE A 66 8.07 7.64 -4.19
N ALA A 67 7.99 8.88 -3.70
CA ALA A 67 8.32 9.20 -2.31
C ALA A 67 7.07 9.05 -1.43
N PRO A 68 7.16 8.38 -0.27
CA PRO A 68 6.03 8.31 0.65
C PRO A 68 5.73 9.70 1.24
N VAL A 69 4.45 10.01 1.40
CA VAL A 69 3.95 11.23 2.05
C VAL A 69 3.90 11.11 3.57
N PHE A 70 3.99 9.88 4.10
CA PHE A 70 4.13 9.60 5.52
C PHE A 70 4.99 8.34 5.73
N ILE A 71 5.82 8.37 6.78
CA ILE A 71 6.66 7.26 7.20
C ILE A 71 6.57 7.10 8.72
N ASP A 72 6.43 5.86 9.19
CA ASP A 72 6.76 5.44 10.54
C ASP A 72 7.75 4.28 10.48
N LYS A 73 8.97 4.50 10.97
CA LYS A 73 10.06 3.51 10.91
C LYS A 73 10.09 2.58 12.12
N PHE A 74 9.35 2.91 13.18
CA PHE A 74 9.33 2.11 14.41
C PHE A 74 10.68 1.97 15.14
N GLU A 75 11.57 2.95 14.96
CA GLU A 75 12.90 2.99 15.57
C GLU A 75 12.84 3.42 17.06
N ASP A 76 12.47 2.48 17.93
CA ASP A 76 12.21 2.67 19.37
C ASP A 76 11.13 3.74 19.69
N SER A 77 10.39 4.17 18.69
CA SER A 77 9.32 5.16 18.78
C SER A 77 8.32 4.99 17.64
N VAL A 78 7.12 5.53 17.80
CA VAL A 78 6.06 5.56 16.79
C VAL A 78 5.78 7.00 16.37
N ASN A 79 5.52 7.22 15.08
CA ASN A 79 5.16 8.52 14.52
C ASN A 79 3.65 8.77 14.64
N THR A 80 3.16 8.76 15.87
CA THR A 80 1.77 9.09 16.21
C THR A 80 1.68 10.09 17.38
N THR A 81 0.50 10.67 17.57
CA THR A 81 0.21 11.50 18.74
C THR A 81 -0.09 10.64 19.96
N SER A 82 0.15 11.16 21.17
CA SER A 82 -0.11 10.42 22.42
C SER A 82 -1.57 9.99 22.60
N THR A 83 -2.50 10.77 22.03
CA THR A 83 -3.94 10.50 22.02
C THR A 83 -4.54 10.81 20.66
N LEU A 84 -5.63 10.14 20.33
CA LEU A 84 -6.38 10.30 19.08
C LEU A 84 -7.85 10.51 19.39
N PHE A 85 -8.45 11.56 18.82
CA PHE A 85 -9.87 11.84 18.95
C PHE A 85 -10.61 11.52 17.65
N SER A 86 -11.65 10.68 17.73
CA SER A 86 -12.57 10.46 16.63
C SER A 86 -13.84 11.28 16.84
N SER A 87 -14.14 12.19 15.91
CA SER A 87 -15.41 12.91 15.90
C SER A 87 -16.58 12.03 15.48
N PHE A 88 -16.34 10.91 14.78
CA PHE A 88 -17.38 9.94 14.45
C PHE A 88 -17.84 9.17 15.69
N TYR A 89 -16.90 8.68 16.50
CA TYR A 89 -17.21 7.94 17.73
C TYR A 89 -17.39 8.85 18.95
N SER A 90 -17.02 10.13 18.84
CA SER A 90 -17.01 11.10 19.95
C SER A 90 -16.19 10.62 21.15
N GLU A 91 -15.05 10.00 20.88
CA GLU A 91 -14.21 9.33 21.87
C GLU A 91 -12.72 9.67 21.65
N THR A 92 -11.96 9.71 22.75
CA THR A 92 -10.50 9.83 22.72
C THR A 92 -9.87 8.54 23.20
N VAL A 93 -8.91 8.03 22.45
CA VAL A 93 -8.09 6.85 22.80
C VAL A 93 -6.62 7.26 22.89
N ASN A 94 -5.79 6.39 23.48
CA ASN A 94 -4.34 6.55 23.40
C ASN A 94 -3.88 6.33 21.95
N GLY A 95 -2.72 6.89 21.57
CA GLY A 95 -2.13 6.65 20.25
C GLY A 95 -1.64 5.22 20.07
N THR A 96 -1.27 4.56 21.17
CA THR A 96 -0.81 3.17 21.18
C THR A 96 -1.38 2.39 22.35
N ARG A 97 -1.36 1.07 22.23
CA ARG A 97 -1.64 0.13 23.32
C ARG A 97 -0.82 -1.14 23.15
N ASN A 98 -0.23 -1.62 24.24
CA ASN A 98 0.40 -2.93 24.34
C ASN A 98 1.37 -3.23 23.19
N ILE A 99 2.33 -2.32 23.00
CA ILE A 99 3.38 -2.46 21.99
C ILE A 99 4.74 -2.61 22.67
N SER A 100 5.63 -3.33 21.99
CA SER A 100 7.05 -3.42 22.32
C SER A 100 7.90 -3.14 21.07
N PHE A 101 9.19 -2.86 21.27
CA PHE A 101 10.14 -2.68 20.18
C PHE A 101 11.10 -3.87 20.13
N VAL A 102 11.21 -4.47 18.95
CA VAL A 102 12.00 -5.68 18.68
C VAL A 102 12.90 -5.46 17.46
N ASP A 103 13.76 -6.42 17.15
CA ASP A 103 14.58 -6.34 15.93
C ASP A 103 13.70 -6.44 14.68
N GLY A 104 13.83 -5.44 13.81
CA GLY A 104 13.10 -5.29 12.56
C GLY A 104 13.77 -5.96 11.36
N ILE A 105 13.22 -5.70 10.18
CA ILE A 105 13.91 -6.00 8.91
C ILE A 105 15.04 -4.99 8.68
N GLU A 106 14.83 -3.74 9.12
CA GLU A 106 15.81 -2.67 9.19
C GLU A 106 15.75 -2.08 10.60
N GLY A 107 16.85 -2.10 11.36
CA GLY A 107 16.87 -1.50 12.70
C GLY A 107 15.87 -2.13 13.68
N LYS A 108 15.05 -1.29 14.33
CA LYS A 108 13.98 -1.69 15.25
C LYS A 108 12.62 -1.61 14.58
N ALA A 109 11.73 -2.50 15.02
CA ALA A 109 10.35 -2.59 14.57
C ALA A 109 9.38 -2.58 15.75
N VAL A 110 8.10 -2.29 15.50
CA VAL A 110 7.05 -2.37 16.51
C VAL A 110 6.44 -3.76 16.52
N HIS A 111 6.25 -4.33 17.70
CA HIS A 111 5.53 -5.58 17.89
C HIS A 111 4.19 -5.31 18.57
N LEU A 112 3.12 -5.93 18.05
CA LEU A 112 1.80 -5.93 18.68
C LEU A 112 1.71 -7.13 19.65
N ASP A 113 1.80 -6.86 20.96
CA ASP A 113 1.97 -7.89 21.99
C ASP A 113 0.69 -8.68 22.32
N GLU A 114 -0.48 -8.09 22.11
CA GLU A 114 -1.78 -8.60 22.50
C GLU A 114 -2.84 -8.39 21.41
N LEU A 115 -3.98 -9.07 21.54
CA LEU A 115 -5.10 -8.94 20.59
C LEU A 115 -5.77 -7.57 20.60
N ASN A 116 -5.51 -6.74 21.61
CA ASN A 116 -5.97 -5.35 21.71
C ASN A 116 -4.86 -4.33 21.42
N SER A 117 -3.68 -4.78 21.00
CA SER A 117 -2.57 -3.90 20.69
C SER A 117 -2.84 -3.10 19.42
N TYR A 118 -2.35 -1.86 19.37
CA TYR A 118 -2.46 -1.06 18.16
C TYR A 118 -1.44 0.08 18.14
N VAL A 119 -1.20 0.60 16.94
CA VAL A 119 -0.66 1.93 16.70
C VAL A 119 -1.65 2.69 15.84
N GLY A 120 -2.21 3.77 16.35
CA GLY A 120 -3.18 4.60 15.62
C GLY A 120 -2.52 5.77 14.93
N TYR A 121 -3.12 6.24 13.84
CA TYR A 121 -2.59 7.34 13.03
C TYR A 121 -3.69 8.30 12.59
N SER A 122 -3.31 9.55 12.35
CA SER A 122 -4.16 10.47 11.57
C SER A 122 -4.21 9.99 10.12
N SER A 123 -5.40 9.96 9.54
CA SER A 123 -5.59 9.66 8.11
C SER A 123 -5.34 10.87 7.20
N GLN A 124 -4.90 12.02 7.71
CA GLN A 124 -4.70 13.23 6.89
C GLN A 124 -3.63 13.05 5.80
N CYS A 125 -2.73 12.06 5.95
CA CYS A 125 -1.78 11.68 4.92
C CYS A 125 -2.39 10.84 3.79
N ILE A 126 -3.64 10.36 3.93
CA ILE A 126 -4.33 9.56 2.94
C ILE A 126 -4.90 10.48 1.86
N ASN A 127 -4.47 10.27 0.62
CA ASN A 127 -5.15 10.79 -0.56
C ASN A 127 -6.43 9.96 -0.81
N PRO A 128 -7.64 10.55 -0.77
CA PRO A 128 -8.89 9.78 -0.87
C PRO A 128 -9.08 8.98 -2.16
N THR A 129 -8.52 9.42 -3.28
CA THR A 129 -8.86 8.86 -4.60
C THR A 129 -7.82 7.89 -5.15
N GLU A 130 -6.60 7.94 -4.63
CA GLU A 130 -5.49 7.13 -5.11
C GLU A 130 -4.41 7.03 -4.03
N GLY A 131 -3.80 5.86 -3.85
CA GLY A 131 -2.70 5.71 -2.91
C GLY A 131 -2.27 4.28 -2.64
N THR A 132 -1.23 4.17 -1.81
CA THR A 132 -0.67 2.90 -1.33
C THR A 132 -0.37 3.01 0.16
N ILE A 133 -0.76 2.00 0.95
CA ILE A 133 -0.18 1.77 2.28
C ILE A 133 0.70 0.53 2.18
N ARG A 134 1.97 0.66 2.59
CA ARG A 134 2.98 -0.39 2.52
C ARG A 134 3.72 -0.51 3.85
N PHE A 135 4.01 -1.73 4.29
CA PHE A 135 4.75 -2.02 5.52
C PHE A 135 5.29 -3.44 5.47
N TYR A 136 6.32 -3.75 6.25
CA TYR A 136 6.72 -5.14 6.47
C TYR A 136 5.95 -5.74 7.64
N PHE A 137 5.62 -7.02 7.52
CA PHE A 137 4.96 -7.79 8.56
C PHE A 137 5.61 -9.15 8.73
N LYS A 138 5.92 -9.53 9.98
CA LYS A 138 6.33 -10.87 10.38
C LYS A 138 5.35 -11.39 11.43
N PRO A 139 4.57 -12.44 11.15
CA PRO A 139 3.60 -12.95 12.10
C PRO A 139 4.26 -13.70 13.25
N ASP A 140 3.57 -13.75 14.38
CA ASP A 140 4.03 -14.56 15.50
C ASP A 140 3.99 -16.06 15.20
N ALA A 141 4.87 -16.81 15.87
CA ALA A 141 4.97 -18.27 15.72
C ALA A 141 3.67 -19.00 16.04
N ASP A 142 2.84 -18.44 16.92
CA ASP A 142 1.57 -19.00 17.34
C ASP A 142 0.37 -18.45 16.54
N MET A 143 0.57 -17.62 15.50
CA MET A 143 -0.51 -16.94 14.76
C MET A 143 -1.64 -17.91 14.38
N TYR A 144 -1.35 -18.97 13.64
CA TYR A 144 -2.38 -19.93 13.22
C TYR A 144 -3.02 -20.66 14.41
N THR A 145 -2.34 -20.83 15.54
CA THR A 145 -2.95 -21.44 16.73
C THR A 145 -3.88 -20.45 17.42
N VAL A 146 -3.45 -19.20 17.60
CA VAL A 146 -4.23 -18.15 18.24
C VAL A 146 -5.50 -17.84 17.46
N TYR A 147 -5.41 -17.56 16.16
CA TYR A 147 -6.57 -17.11 15.38
C TYR A 147 -7.48 -18.26 14.92
N ASN A 148 -7.06 -19.51 15.08
CA ASN A 148 -7.94 -20.67 14.91
C ASN A 148 -8.53 -21.19 16.22
N ASP A 149 -8.16 -20.64 17.39
CA ASP A 149 -8.67 -21.12 18.67
C ASP A 149 -10.20 -20.95 18.73
N PRO A 150 -10.98 -22.04 18.90
CA PRO A 150 -12.43 -21.93 19.04
C PRO A 150 -12.87 -21.07 20.23
N ASN A 151 -12.04 -20.93 21.27
CA ASN A 151 -12.31 -20.10 22.43
C ASN A 151 -12.10 -18.61 22.15
N LEU A 152 -11.36 -18.26 21.09
CA LEU A 152 -11.26 -16.88 20.63
C LEU A 152 -12.67 -16.38 20.29
N GLY A 153 -13.51 -17.24 19.71
CA GLY A 153 -14.87 -16.90 19.30
C GLY A 153 -14.90 -16.25 17.92
N TYR A 154 -16.00 -16.48 17.19
CA TYR A 154 -16.19 -15.97 15.84
C TYR A 154 -16.26 -14.42 15.85
N PRO A 155 -15.68 -13.72 14.85
CA PRO A 155 -14.94 -14.27 13.70
C PRO A 155 -13.48 -14.61 14.03
N HIS A 156 -12.98 -15.64 13.34
CA HIS A 156 -11.59 -16.07 13.36
C HIS A 156 -10.80 -15.17 12.41
N GLN A 157 -10.42 -13.98 12.89
CA GLN A 157 -9.71 -12.99 12.09
C GLN A 157 -8.71 -12.18 12.89
N GLY A 158 -7.74 -11.60 12.18
CA GLY A 158 -6.80 -10.63 12.70
C GLY A 158 -6.71 -9.41 11.78
N PHE A 159 -6.89 -8.21 12.32
CA PHE A 159 -6.74 -6.94 11.60
C PHE A 159 -5.28 -6.53 11.53
N LEU A 160 -4.76 -6.37 10.31
CA LEU A 160 -3.48 -5.73 10.04
C LEU A 160 -3.65 -4.22 10.02
N ILE A 161 -4.66 -3.74 9.29
CA ILE A 161 -5.08 -2.34 9.25
C ILE A 161 -6.59 -2.28 9.46
N ASP A 162 -7.05 -1.29 10.21
CA ASP A 162 -8.48 -1.09 10.42
C ASP A 162 -8.84 0.37 10.72
N THR A 163 -10.06 0.75 10.37
CA THR A 163 -10.63 2.06 10.69
C THR A 163 -11.93 1.99 11.48
N VAL A 164 -12.60 0.82 11.53
CA VAL A 164 -13.97 0.70 12.09
C VAL A 164 -14.16 -0.50 13.00
N GLY A 165 -13.39 -1.57 12.81
CA GLY A 165 -13.45 -2.78 13.61
C GLY A 165 -14.78 -3.48 13.42
N TRP A 166 -15.47 -3.70 14.53
CA TRP A 166 -16.80 -4.34 14.56
C TRP A 166 -17.97 -3.36 14.49
N LEU A 167 -17.68 -2.07 14.34
CA LEU A 167 -18.65 -1.01 14.45
C LEU A 167 -19.27 -0.67 13.09
N TYR A 168 -20.29 0.18 13.13
CA TYR A 168 -20.86 0.75 11.91
C TYR A 168 -19.80 1.51 11.13
N ALA A 169 -19.70 1.17 9.85
CA ALA A 169 -18.77 1.80 8.94
C ALA A 169 -19.30 3.14 8.43
N TYR A 170 -18.44 4.16 8.43
CA TYR A 170 -18.64 5.41 7.72
C TYR A 170 -18.16 5.29 6.26
N THR A 171 -18.69 6.12 5.37
CA THR A 171 -18.23 6.17 3.97
C THR A 171 -16.73 6.41 3.88
N GLY A 172 -16.05 5.58 3.09
CA GLY A 172 -14.61 5.61 2.94
C GLY A 172 -13.84 4.90 4.05
N ALA A 173 -14.53 4.24 5.00
CA ALA A 173 -13.88 3.29 5.90
C ALA A 173 -13.20 2.19 5.10
N PHE A 174 -12.06 1.71 5.61
CA PHE A 174 -11.28 0.66 4.98
C PHE A 174 -10.67 -0.24 6.03
N GLY A 175 -10.33 -1.46 5.64
CA GLY A 175 -9.71 -2.41 6.55
C GLY A 175 -9.01 -3.50 5.76
N PHE A 176 -7.92 -4.00 6.34
CA PHE A 176 -7.17 -5.14 5.83
C PHE A 176 -6.99 -6.17 6.95
N SER A 177 -7.52 -7.36 6.73
CA SER A 177 -7.49 -8.45 7.72
C SER A 177 -7.10 -9.79 7.10
N LEU A 178 -6.64 -10.70 7.96
CA LEU A 178 -6.54 -12.12 7.68
C LEU A 178 -7.72 -12.83 8.32
N LEU A 179 -8.43 -13.65 7.54
CA LEU A 179 -9.44 -14.59 8.02
C LEU A 179 -8.85 -15.99 8.05
N PHE A 180 -9.15 -16.73 9.11
CA PHE A 180 -8.55 -18.04 9.38
C PHE A 180 -9.62 -19.15 9.32
N ARG A 181 -9.29 -20.28 8.71
CA ARG A 181 -10.22 -21.42 8.54
C ARG A 181 -9.58 -22.77 8.89
N GLY A 182 -8.98 -22.85 10.07
CA GLY A 182 -8.30 -24.03 10.56
C GLY A 182 -6.96 -24.28 9.87
N GLY A 183 -6.07 -25.01 10.56
CA GLY A 183 -4.72 -25.28 10.07
C GLY A 183 -3.99 -24.00 9.64
N ASN A 184 -3.33 -24.05 8.48
CA ASN A 184 -2.60 -22.92 7.93
C ASN A 184 -3.37 -22.22 6.79
N ILE A 185 -4.71 -22.26 6.83
CA ILE A 185 -5.56 -21.69 5.77
C ILE A 185 -5.93 -20.25 6.14
N THR A 186 -5.54 -19.32 5.28
CA THR A 186 -5.81 -17.88 5.43
C THR A 186 -6.40 -17.26 4.17
N ASN A 187 -7.34 -16.33 4.35
CA ASN A 187 -7.82 -15.42 3.32
C ASN A 187 -7.44 -13.99 3.69
N MET A 188 -6.71 -13.30 2.82
CA MET A 188 -6.45 -11.88 2.93
C MET A 188 -7.66 -11.11 2.40
N ALA A 189 -8.22 -10.22 3.21
CA ALA A 189 -9.37 -9.40 2.86
C ALA A 189 -9.07 -7.91 3.06
N TYR A 190 -8.92 -7.18 1.97
CA TYR A 190 -8.80 -5.71 1.98
C TYR A 190 -10.02 -5.11 1.29
N GLY A 191 -10.66 -4.14 1.92
CA GLY A 191 -11.82 -3.51 1.30
C GLY A 191 -12.13 -2.10 1.76
N THR A 192 -13.09 -1.49 1.07
CA THR A 192 -13.61 -0.15 1.32
C THR A 192 -15.14 -0.13 1.39
N TRP A 193 -15.70 0.74 2.23
CA TRP A 193 -17.14 0.88 2.44
C TRP A 193 -17.71 2.12 1.76
N ASN A 194 -18.74 1.96 0.93
CA ASN A 194 -19.34 3.07 0.16
C ASN A 194 -20.59 3.71 0.78
N SER A 195 -20.92 3.40 2.05
CA SER A 195 -22.18 3.67 2.78
C SER A 195 -23.26 2.59 2.70
N SER A 196 -23.17 1.66 1.76
CA SER A 196 -24.15 0.58 1.60
C SER A 196 -23.52 -0.80 1.63
N ASP A 197 -22.37 -0.97 0.96
CA ASP A 197 -21.72 -2.26 0.78
C ASP A 197 -20.19 -2.13 0.82
N TRP A 198 -19.54 -3.23 1.22
CA TRP A 198 -18.10 -3.40 1.11
C TRP A 198 -17.73 -3.87 -0.30
N SER A 199 -16.67 -3.31 -0.87
CA SER A 199 -15.93 -3.94 -1.95
C SER A 199 -14.64 -4.51 -1.38
N THR A 200 -14.41 -5.81 -1.55
CA THR A 200 -13.35 -6.52 -0.84
C THR A 200 -12.55 -7.41 -1.79
N ALA A 201 -11.27 -7.10 -1.93
CA ALA A 201 -10.29 -7.98 -2.56
C ALA A 201 -10.04 -9.17 -1.62
N ASN A 202 -10.28 -10.38 -2.10
CA ASN A 202 -10.10 -11.62 -1.35
C ASN A 202 -9.07 -12.52 -2.04
N SER A 203 -8.02 -12.94 -1.35
CA SER A 203 -6.98 -13.80 -1.93
C SER A 203 -7.39 -15.27 -2.01
N ASN A 204 -8.30 -15.69 -1.13
CA ASN A 204 -8.78 -17.07 -1.06
C ASN A 204 -10.26 -17.14 -0.65
N PRO A 205 -11.19 -16.63 -1.47
CA PRO A 205 -12.60 -16.47 -1.10
C PRO A 205 -13.31 -17.80 -0.81
N ASP A 206 -12.92 -18.87 -1.48
CA ASP A 206 -13.47 -20.22 -1.28
C ASP A 206 -12.74 -21.01 -0.18
N TYR A 207 -11.68 -20.43 0.39
CA TYR A 207 -10.75 -21.10 1.31
C TYR A 207 -10.26 -22.44 0.75
N SER A 208 -9.82 -22.44 -0.51
CA SER A 208 -9.25 -23.61 -1.17
C SER A 208 -7.75 -23.70 -0.88
N ASP A 209 -7.24 -24.92 -0.73
CA ASP A 209 -5.80 -25.15 -0.52
C ASP A 209 -4.95 -24.69 -1.71
N THR A 210 -5.51 -24.72 -2.92
CA THR A 210 -4.79 -24.36 -4.16
C THR A 210 -4.48 -22.87 -4.28
N ASN A 211 -5.29 -22.02 -3.65
CA ASN A 211 -5.11 -20.56 -3.63
C ASN A 211 -4.57 -20.07 -2.28
N ASN A 212 -4.23 -20.99 -1.38
CA ASN A 212 -3.84 -20.64 -0.03
C ASN A 212 -2.42 -20.05 -0.01
N PHE A 213 -2.32 -18.79 0.42
CA PHE A 213 -1.04 -18.18 0.76
C PHE A 213 -0.79 -18.41 2.26
N VAL A 214 0.32 -19.08 2.58
CA VAL A 214 0.72 -19.40 3.94
C VAL A 214 1.79 -18.41 4.39
N PHE A 215 1.55 -17.75 5.52
CA PHE A 215 2.56 -16.92 6.16
C PHE A 215 3.44 -17.77 7.09
N GLU A 216 4.75 -17.65 6.94
CA GLU A 216 5.76 -18.26 7.78
C GLU A 216 6.15 -17.28 8.89
N SER A 217 6.20 -17.76 10.13
CA SER A 217 6.37 -16.90 11.31
C SER A 217 7.79 -16.37 11.53
N ASP A 218 8.78 -16.94 10.85
CA ASP A 218 10.16 -16.50 10.89
C ASP A 218 10.54 -15.59 9.71
N LYS A 219 9.57 -15.24 8.85
CA LYS A 219 9.77 -14.44 7.65
C LYS A 219 9.05 -13.09 7.72
N PHE A 220 9.77 -12.02 7.38
CA PHE A 220 9.15 -10.73 7.03
C PHE A 220 8.59 -10.78 5.61
N TYR A 221 7.38 -10.26 5.46
CA TYR A 221 6.68 -10.07 4.20
C TYR A 221 6.52 -8.60 3.90
N ASP A 222 6.80 -8.19 2.66
CA ASP A 222 6.47 -6.85 2.20
C ASP A 222 4.98 -6.80 1.81
N ILE A 223 4.20 -6.06 2.60
CA ILE A 223 2.76 -5.96 2.43
C ILE A 223 2.43 -4.62 1.78
N ALA A 224 1.62 -4.62 0.73
CA ALA A 224 1.03 -3.39 0.21
C ALA A 224 -0.45 -3.55 -0.15
N ILE A 225 -1.23 -2.52 0.18
CA ILE A 225 -2.61 -2.34 -0.30
C ILE A 225 -2.70 -1.06 -1.12
N THR A 226 -3.42 -1.12 -2.24
CA THR A 226 -3.58 0.05 -3.13
C THR A 226 -5.05 0.32 -3.43
N TRP A 227 -5.36 1.60 -3.65
CA TRP A 227 -6.64 2.05 -4.19
C TRP A 227 -6.39 3.03 -5.33
N ASN A 228 -7.15 2.89 -6.40
CA ASN A 228 -7.02 3.76 -7.57
C ASN A 228 -8.38 3.98 -8.23
N LYS A 229 -8.93 5.19 -8.08
CA LYS A 229 -10.21 5.60 -8.66
C LYS A 229 -10.20 5.63 -10.19
N THR A 230 -9.08 6.01 -10.79
CA THR A 230 -8.93 6.11 -12.26
C THR A 230 -8.94 4.73 -12.90
N GLN A 231 -8.21 3.78 -12.31
CA GLN A 231 -8.23 2.39 -12.74
C GLN A 231 -9.48 1.62 -12.25
N GLY A 232 -10.17 2.15 -11.24
CA GLY A 232 -11.36 1.54 -10.66
C GLY A 232 -11.07 0.30 -9.82
N LYS A 233 -9.89 0.20 -9.20
CA LYS A 233 -9.43 -1.01 -8.51
C LYS A 233 -8.90 -0.78 -7.08
N LEU A 234 -9.06 -1.82 -6.26
CA LEU A 234 -8.41 -2.04 -4.97
C LEU A 234 -7.56 -3.30 -5.09
N ARG A 235 -6.34 -3.32 -4.53
CA ARG A 235 -5.43 -4.47 -4.68
C ARG A 235 -4.65 -4.80 -3.42
N ILE A 236 -4.26 -6.06 -3.29
CA ILE A 236 -3.38 -6.59 -2.25
C ILE A 236 -2.13 -7.15 -2.94
N TYR A 237 -0.96 -6.73 -2.48
CA TYR A 237 0.34 -7.24 -2.90
C TYR A 237 1.11 -7.81 -1.72
N ILE A 238 1.80 -8.92 -1.95
CA ILE A 238 2.73 -9.53 -0.99
C ILE A 238 4.04 -9.80 -1.72
N ASP A 239 5.15 -9.30 -1.18
CA ASP A 239 6.48 -9.37 -1.78
C ASP A 239 6.46 -8.84 -3.23
N GLY A 240 5.73 -7.75 -3.45
CA GLY A 240 5.51 -7.12 -4.77
C GLY A 240 4.59 -7.89 -5.74
N VAL A 241 4.07 -9.05 -5.34
CA VAL A 241 3.21 -9.89 -6.20
C VAL A 241 1.73 -9.67 -5.87
N LEU A 242 0.92 -9.36 -6.89
CA LEU A 242 -0.52 -9.24 -6.77
C LEU A 242 -1.15 -10.54 -6.23
N LYS A 243 -1.93 -10.44 -5.16
CA LYS A 243 -2.64 -11.56 -4.51
C LYS A 243 -4.14 -11.50 -4.66
N ALA A 244 -4.71 -10.30 -4.70
CA ALA A 244 -6.15 -10.12 -4.84
C ALA A 244 -6.45 -8.74 -5.40
N GLU A 245 -7.59 -8.62 -6.07
CA GLU A 245 -8.15 -7.34 -6.49
C GLU A 245 -9.67 -7.33 -6.34
N ALA A 246 -10.24 -6.13 -6.25
CA ALA A 246 -11.68 -5.86 -6.29
C ALA A 246 -11.94 -4.50 -6.94
N ASP A 247 -13.22 -4.21 -7.20
CA ASP A 247 -13.62 -2.93 -7.79
C ASP A 247 -13.55 -1.81 -6.75
N TYR A 248 -13.03 -0.66 -7.14
CA TYR A 248 -13.08 0.54 -6.30
C TYR A 248 -14.53 1.03 -6.17
N ASN A 249 -15.01 1.19 -4.93
CA ASN A 249 -16.40 1.59 -4.68
C ASN A 249 -16.56 2.91 -3.90
N ALA A 250 -15.49 3.47 -3.34
CA ALA A 250 -15.55 4.65 -2.48
C ALA A 250 -14.20 5.36 -2.38
N ASP A 251 -14.24 6.69 -2.27
CA ASP A 251 -13.08 7.48 -1.86
C ASP A 251 -12.78 7.20 -0.38
N LEU A 252 -11.51 6.95 -0.04
CA LEU A 252 -11.09 6.65 1.32
C LEU A 252 -11.29 7.87 2.21
N ASN A 253 -11.70 7.61 3.45
CA ASN A 253 -11.83 8.66 4.45
C ASN A 253 -10.45 9.13 4.91
N ASN A 254 -10.22 10.44 4.87
CA ASN A 254 -9.00 11.06 5.37
C ASN A 254 -9.23 11.99 6.58
N THR A 255 -10.39 11.87 7.23
CA THR A 255 -10.77 12.65 8.42
C THR A 255 -10.59 11.87 9.72
N TYR A 256 -10.90 10.57 9.70
CA TYR A 256 -10.89 9.69 10.88
C TYR A 256 -9.70 8.75 10.87
N GLN A 257 -9.25 8.35 12.05
CA GLN A 257 -8.01 7.60 12.22
C GLN A 257 -8.03 6.24 11.51
N PHE A 258 -6.83 5.77 11.18
CA PHE A 258 -6.58 4.37 10.86
C PHE A 258 -5.58 3.77 11.84
N PHE A 259 -5.60 2.46 12.00
CA PHE A 259 -4.80 1.75 12.98
C PHE A 259 -4.02 0.63 12.29
N ILE A 260 -2.76 0.45 12.69
CA ILE A 260 -2.10 -0.85 12.61
C ILE A 260 -2.63 -1.68 13.78
N GLY A 261 -3.23 -2.82 13.49
CA GLY A 261 -4.09 -3.55 14.41
C GLY A 261 -5.56 -3.13 14.31
N HIS A 262 -6.36 -3.52 15.31
CA HIS A 262 -7.79 -3.29 15.37
C HIS A 262 -8.13 -1.90 15.92
N ASN A 263 -9.16 -1.25 15.35
CA ASN A 263 -9.73 -0.01 15.85
C ASN A 263 -10.13 -0.14 17.33
N PRO A 264 -9.64 0.72 18.24
CA PRO A 264 -9.92 0.62 19.67
C PRO A 264 -11.10 1.47 20.17
N PHE A 265 -11.78 2.20 19.29
CA PHE A 265 -12.95 2.98 19.67
C PHE A 265 -14.11 2.06 20.04
N GLN A 266 -14.87 2.48 21.05
CA GLN A 266 -16.03 1.81 21.58
C GLN A 266 -15.73 0.36 22.03
N ASN A 267 -16.51 -0.16 22.98
CA ASN A 267 -16.28 -1.54 23.41
C ASN A 267 -16.55 -2.50 22.24
N TYR A 268 -15.73 -3.56 22.11
CA TYR A 268 -15.74 -4.49 20.97
C TYR A 268 -17.02 -5.34 20.79
N TRP A 269 -18.06 -5.10 21.58
CA TRP A 269 -19.25 -5.94 21.70
C TRP A 269 -19.99 -6.18 20.36
N PRO A 270 -20.43 -7.41 20.07
CA PRO A 270 -20.37 -8.64 20.89
C PRO A 270 -19.04 -9.39 20.78
N TYR A 271 -18.09 -8.88 20.02
CA TYR A 271 -16.80 -9.51 19.77
C TYR A 271 -15.73 -8.97 20.73
N GLU A 272 -14.53 -9.52 20.61
CA GLU A 272 -13.37 -9.05 21.34
C GLU A 272 -12.35 -8.41 20.39
N ALA A 273 -11.27 -7.88 20.95
CA ALA A 273 -10.21 -7.32 20.14
C ALA A 273 -9.55 -8.40 19.26
N ARG A 274 -9.16 -8.00 18.04
CA ARG A 274 -8.60 -8.88 17.01
C ARG A 274 -7.47 -8.23 16.23
N SER A 275 -6.62 -7.44 16.87
CA SER A 275 -5.38 -7.00 16.21
C SER A 275 -4.58 -8.23 15.80
N LEU A 276 -4.02 -8.24 14.59
CA LEU A 276 -3.13 -9.31 14.14
C LEU A 276 -1.77 -9.13 14.82
N ARG A 277 -1.43 -10.05 15.71
CA ARG A 277 -0.14 -10.04 16.42
C ARG A 277 1.02 -10.34 15.48
N GLY A 278 2.16 -9.73 15.76
CA GLY A 278 3.36 -9.83 14.97
C GLY A 278 4.19 -8.55 15.00
N THR A 279 5.30 -8.59 14.28
CA THR A 279 6.23 -7.48 14.10
C THR A 279 5.88 -6.70 12.83
N TYR A 280 5.69 -5.40 12.96
CA TYR A 280 5.42 -4.46 11.87
C TYR A 280 6.60 -3.50 11.73
N ASP A 281 7.02 -3.24 10.49
CA ASP A 281 8.19 -2.42 10.22
C ASP A 281 8.01 -1.50 9.00
N GLU A 282 8.72 -0.37 8.97
CA GLU A 282 8.78 0.56 7.84
C GLU A 282 7.42 0.91 7.20
N LEU A 283 6.45 1.37 8.00
CA LEU A 283 5.15 1.83 7.50
C LEU A 283 5.34 3.06 6.60
N LYS A 284 4.82 2.97 5.38
CA LYS A 284 4.88 4.00 4.35
C LYS A 284 3.49 4.21 3.75
N VAL A 285 3.10 5.48 3.62
CA VAL A 285 1.89 5.89 2.90
C VAL A 285 2.31 6.71 1.69
N TYR A 286 1.77 6.37 0.54
CA TYR A 286 1.97 7.08 -0.72
C TYR A 286 0.62 7.67 -1.16
N ASP A 287 0.66 8.86 -1.76
CA ASP A 287 -0.50 9.52 -2.37
C ASP A 287 -0.77 9.03 -3.80
N LYS A 288 -0.11 7.92 -4.19
CA LYS A 288 -0.18 7.25 -5.49
C LYS A 288 -0.29 5.73 -5.33
N ASP A 289 -0.96 5.08 -6.28
CA ASP A 289 -0.84 3.63 -6.47
C ASP A 289 0.55 3.40 -7.09
N ILE A 290 1.51 2.92 -6.29
CA ILE A 290 2.89 2.75 -6.74
C ILE A 290 3.09 1.48 -7.57
N PHE A 291 2.03 0.69 -7.75
CA PHE A 291 2.00 -0.53 -8.55
C PHE A 291 1.18 -0.36 -9.83
N SER A 292 0.53 0.79 -10.03
CA SER A 292 -0.14 1.09 -11.29
C SER A 292 0.85 1.61 -12.32
N ASP A 293 0.75 1.06 -13.53
CA ASP A 293 1.33 1.62 -14.75
C ASP A 293 0.85 3.07 -15.00
#